data_AF-A0AAW9I5E4-F1
#
_entry.id   AF-A0AAW9I5E4-F1
#
_cell.length_a   1.000
_cell.length_b   1.000
_cell.length_c   1.000
_cell.angle_alpha   90.00
_cell.angle_beta   90.00
_cell.angle_gamma   90.00
#
_symmetry.space_group_name_H-M   'P 1'
#
loop_
_entity.id
_entity.type
_entity.pdbx_description
1 polymer ?
#
loop_
_entity_poly.entity_id
_entity_poly.type
_entity_poly.pdbx_seq_one_letter_code
_entity_poly.pdbx_strand_id
1 'polypeptide(L)'
;LRDVNTKKVMKNAYRITKQKYETSLRVRIPGGCVDPESLIIVSKIAKEYGNGQIHITTRQGFEILGIKMEDMEEVNKIIQPVIEKMNINQEAKDSGYPAAGTRNICACIGNKVCPKAQYNTTEFAKKMEKAVFPNDLHFKIAFTGCPNDCIKARTHDFGIIGMTLPLYDKNRCVSCGACVKKCEKLST
;
A
#
# COMPACT_ATOMS: atom_id res chain seq x y z
N LEU A 1 -29.53 -16.52 16.40
CA LEU A 1 -28.62 -16.52 15.24
C LEU A 1 -28.59 -15.10 14.69
N ARG A 2 -27.47 -14.38 14.77
CA ARG A 2 -27.34 -13.05 14.15
C ARG A 2 -27.06 -13.28 12.66
N ASP A 3 -28.03 -13.01 11.79
CA ASP A 3 -27.78 -12.99 10.34
C ASP A 3 -26.88 -11.79 10.02
N VAL A 4 -25.63 -12.06 9.67
CA VAL A 4 -24.66 -11.02 9.35
C VAL A 4 -24.59 -10.85 7.84
N ASN A 5 -24.85 -9.64 7.36
CA ASN A 5 -24.64 -9.28 5.97
C ASN A 5 -23.13 -9.19 5.66
N THR A 6 -22.55 -10.30 5.20
CA THR A 6 -21.12 -10.43 4.89
C THR A 6 -20.65 -9.45 3.82
N LYS A 7 -21.51 -9.07 2.86
CA LYS A 7 -21.18 -8.09 1.83
C LYS A 7 -20.95 -6.70 2.44
N LYS A 8 -21.80 -6.29 3.39
CA LYS A 8 -21.64 -5.00 4.09
C LYS A 8 -20.35 -4.96 4.90
N VAL A 9 -20.05 -6.05 5.62
CA VAL A 9 -18.80 -6.17 6.40
C VAL A 9 -17.58 -6.05 5.49
N MET A 10 -17.56 -6.81 4.38
CA MET A 10 -16.41 -6.83 3.47
C MET A 10 -16.18 -5.51 2.74
N LYS A 11 -17.21 -4.68 2.54
CA LYS A 11 -17.07 -3.38 1.88
C LYS A 11 -16.22 -2.41 2.70
N ASN A 12 -16.29 -2.48 4.03
CA ASN A 12 -15.59 -1.57 4.93
C ASN A 12 -14.12 -1.95 5.22
N ALA A 13 -13.44 -2.59 4.26
CA ALA A 13 -12.10 -3.19 4.42
C ALA A 13 -11.95 -4.29 5.49
N TYR A 14 -13.05 -4.75 6.11
CA TYR A 14 -13.03 -5.91 6.99
C TYR A 14 -13.02 -7.23 6.21
N ARG A 15 -12.53 -8.29 6.83
CA ARG A 15 -12.64 -9.66 6.32
C ARG A 15 -13.40 -10.53 7.30
N ILE A 16 -14.22 -11.41 6.74
CA ILE A 16 -14.80 -12.53 7.48
C ILE A 16 -13.68 -13.53 7.75
N THR A 17 -13.49 -13.88 9.03
CA THR A 17 -12.50 -14.88 9.43
C THR A 17 -13.14 -16.27 9.59
N LYS A 18 -12.30 -17.26 9.91
CA LYS A 18 -12.77 -18.61 10.28
C LYS A 18 -13.44 -18.63 11.65
N GLN A 19 -13.13 -17.67 12.52
CA GLN A 19 -13.73 -17.56 13.83
C GLN A 19 -15.09 -16.86 13.72
N LYS A 20 -16.12 -17.48 14.29
CA LYS A 20 -17.48 -16.93 14.23
C LYS A 20 -17.52 -15.59 14.96
N TYR A 21 -18.17 -14.61 14.34
CA TYR A 21 -18.34 -13.26 14.89
C TYR A 21 -17.06 -12.44 15.06
N GLU A 22 -15.95 -12.89 14.48
CA GLU A 22 -14.69 -12.15 14.41
C GLU A 22 -14.35 -11.77 12.97
N THR A 23 -13.71 -10.62 12.85
CA THR A 23 -13.26 -10.00 11.60
C THR A 23 -11.79 -9.62 11.69
N SER A 24 -11.16 -9.37 10.55
CA SER A 24 -9.89 -8.64 10.50
C SER A 24 -10.06 -7.32 9.75
N LEU A 25 -9.45 -6.26 10.25
CA LEU A 25 -9.44 -4.95 9.59
C LEU A 25 -8.16 -4.79 8.78
N ARG A 26 -8.28 -4.43 7.50
CA ARG A 26 -7.14 -4.08 6.65
C ARG A 26 -6.90 -2.58 6.63
N VAL A 27 -5.77 -2.17 7.16
CA VAL A 27 -5.33 -0.77 7.18
C VAL A 27 -4.51 -0.48 5.92
N ARG A 28 -4.86 0.59 5.22
CA ARG A 28 -4.20 1.02 3.98
C ARG A 28 -3.02 1.93 4.32
N ILE A 29 -1.84 1.59 3.81
CA ILE A 29 -0.59 2.34 4.00
C ILE A 29 0.07 2.47 2.61
N PRO A 30 -0.35 3.45 1.78
CA PRO A 30 0.15 3.59 0.43
C PRO A 30 1.66 3.81 0.41
N GLY A 31 2.36 2.97 -0.34
CA GLY A 31 3.82 3.00 -0.43
C GLY A 31 4.56 2.57 0.84
N GLY A 32 3.86 1.96 1.81
CA GLY A 32 4.46 1.31 2.98
C GLY A 32 5.14 2.25 3.99
N CYS A 33 4.82 3.55 3.95
CA CYS A 33 5.39 4.54 4.87
C CYS A 33 4.31 5.02 5.85
N VAL A 34 4.53 4.76 7.14
CA VAL A 34 3.59 5.06 8.23
C VAL A 34 4.25 5.97 9.26
N ASP A 35 3.49 6.95 9.76
CA ASP A 35 3.92 7.81 10.85
C ASP A 35 3.78 7.11 12.21
N PRO A 36 4.57 7.50 13.22
CA PRO A 36 4.54 6.87 14.54
C PRO A 36 3.15 6.89 15.20
N GLU A 37 2.39 7.98 15.08
CA GLU A 37 1.09 8.06 15.74
C GLU A 37 0.07 7.14 15.08
N SER A 38 0.07 7.02 13.75
CA SER A 38 -0.76 6.03 13.05
C SER A 38 -0.42 4.61 13.49
N LEU A 39 0.87 4.30 13.67
CA LEU A 39 1.29 2.98 14.15
C LEU A 39 0.82 2.71 15.59
N ILE A 40 0.83 3.73 16.46
CA ILE A 40 0.29 3.65 17.82
C ILE A 40 -1.22 3.37 17.79
N ILE A 41 -1.98 4.02 16.90
CA ILE A 41 -3.42 3.76 16.75
C ILE A 41 -3.68 2.31 16.31
N VAL A 42 -2.95 1.82 15.31
CA VAL A 42 -3.05 0.42 14.87
C VAL A 42 -2.74 -0.55 16.01
N SER A 43 -1.71 -0.26 16.80
CA SER A 43 -1.36 -1.03 18.01
C SER A 43 -2.46 -1.00 19.07
N LYS A 44 -3.05 0.16 19.33
CA LYS A 44 -4.16 0.34 20.26
C LYS A 44 -5.37 -0.51 19.86
N ILE A 45 -5.79 -0.43 18.59
CA ILE A 45 -6.92 -1.22 18.09
C ILE A 45 -6.64 -2.72 18.25
N ALA A 46 -5.43 -3.17 17.90
CA ALA A 46 -5.06 -4.58 18.05
C ALA A 46 -5.12 -5.07 19.51
N LYS A 47 -4.72 -4.22 20.46
CA LYS A 47 -4.70 -4.55 21.89
C LYS A 47 -6.07 -4.51 22.55
N GLU A 48 -6.89 -3.52 22.21
CA GLU A 48 -8.18 -3.26 22.88
C GLU A 48 -9.35 -3.99 22.21
N TYR A 49 -9.33 -4.10 20.87
CA TYR A 49 -10.45 -4.62 20.08
C TYR A 49 -10.10 -5.87 19.28
N GLY A 50 -8.81 -6.14 19.07
CA GLY A 50 -8.31 -7.35 18.43
C GLY A 50 -7.85 -8.41 19.44
N ASN A 51 -7.13 -9.41 18.93
CA ASN A 51 -6.52 -10.46 19.74
C ASN A 51 -5.06 -10.18 20.12
N GLY A 52 -4.62 -8.92 20.04
CA GLY A 52 -3.24 -8.50 20.28
C GLY A 52 -2.27 -8.74 19.12
N GLN A 53 -2.74 -9.24 17.97
CA GLN A 53 -1.89 -9.53 16.82
C GLN A 53 -2.14 -8.59 15.64
N ILE A 54 -1.04 -8.16 15.02
CA ILE A 54 -1.03 -7.40 13.78
C ILE A 54 -0.21 -8.18 12.77
N HIS A 55 -0.77 -8.43 11.59
CA HIS A 55 -0.05 -9.03 10.49
C HIS A 55 0.38 -7.97 9.47
N ILE A 56 1.68 -7.93 9.16
CA ILE A 56 2.20 -7.09 8.07
C ILE A 56 1.95 -7.83 6.76
N THR A 57 1.16 -7.23 5.88
CA THR A 57 0.78 -7.85 4.61
C THR A 57 1.91 -7.75 3.58
N THR A 58 1.91 -8.64 2.59
CA THR A 58 2.83 -8.59 1.44
C THR A 58 2.70 -7.31 0.60
N ARG A 59 1.62 -6.55 0.80
CA ARG A 59 1.34 -5.27 0.13
C ARG A 59 1.62 -4.05 1.01
N GLN A 60 2.43 -4.22 2.05
CA GLN A 60 2.91 -3.13 2.92
C GLN A 60 1.82 -2.40 3.72
N GLY A 61 0.63 -3.00 3.85
CA GLY A 61 -0.40 -2.58 4.80
C GLY A 61 -0.43 -3.48 6.04
N PHE A 62 -1.29 -3.15 7.00
CA PHE A 62 -1.51 -3.95 8.22
C PHE A 62 -2.85 -4.67 8.17
N GLU A 63 -2.91 -5.84 8.78
CA GLU A 63 -4.15 -6.57 9.04
C GLU A 63 -4.25 -6.80 10.55
N ILE A 64 -5.24 -6.17 11.19
CA ILE A 64 -5.51 -6.29 12.62
C ILE A 64 -6.46 -7.47 12.81
N LEU A 65 -6.09 -8.43 13.67
CA LEU A 65 -6.78 -9.70 13.79
C LEU A 65 -7.74 -9.75 15.00
N GLY A 66 -8.80 -10.55 14.89
CA GLY A 66 -9.67 -10.90 16.01
C GLY A 66 -10.63 -9.80 16.46
N ILE A 67 -11.02 -8.88 15.56
CA ILE A 67 -11.96 -7.81 15.88
C ILE A 67 -13.37 -8.35 15.91
N LYS A 68 -14.07 -8.24 17.05
CA LYS A 68 -15.46 -8.65 17.14
C LYS A 68 -16.33 -7.81 16.21
N MET A 69 -17.30 -8.44 15.55
CA MET A 69 -18.20 -7.77 14.60
C MET A 69 -19.00 -6.61 15.23
N GLU A 70 -19.30 -6.71 16.53
CA GLU A 70 -20.03 -5.68 17.27
C GLU A 70 -19.20 -4.42 17.56
N ASP A 71 -17.86 -4.55 17.57
CA ASP A 71 -16.94 -3.43 17.83
C ASP A 71 -16.55 -2.68 16.55
N MET A 72 -16.98 -3.14 15.37
CA MET A 72 -16.55 -2.57 14.08
C MET A 72 -16.85 -1.07 13.95
N GLU A 73 -18.03 -0.63 14.39
CA GLU A 73 -18.40 0.79 14.32
C GLU A 73 -17.52 1.67 15.20
N GLU A 74 -17.10 1.17 16.36
CA GLU A 74 -16.20 1.90 17.25
C GLU A 74 -14.77 1.92 16.70
N VAL A 75 -14.30 0.78 16.18
CA VAL A 75 -13.00 0.70 15.50
C VAL A 75 -12.92 1.65 14.30
N ASN A 76 -14.02 1.83 13.55
CA ASN A 76 -14.09 2.77 12.43
C ASN A 76 -13.86 4.23 12.85
N LYS A 77 -14.35 4.64 14.02
CA LYS A 77 -14.06 5.97 14.59
C LYS A 77 -12.60 6.08 15.02
N ILE A 78 -12.07 5.04 15.68
CA ILE A 78 -10.70 5.05 16.21
C ILE A 78 -9.66 5.10 15.08
N ILE A 79 -9.90 4.44 13.94
CA ILE A 79 -8.98 4.44 12.80
C ILE A 79 -9.05 5.73 11.98
N GLN A 80 -10.04 6.61 12.21
CA GLN A 80 -10.25 7.84 11.44
C GLN A 80 -8.98 8.72 11.31
N PRO A 81 -8.18 8.96 12.36
CA PRO A 81 -6.96 9.78 12.22
C PRO A 81 -5.93 9.15 11.27
N VAL A 82 -5.88 7.83 11.17
CA VAL A 82 -5.00 7.13 10.23
C VAL A 82 -5.46 7.37 8.79
N ILE A 83 -6.76 7.31 8.52
CA ILE A 83 -7.35 7.60 7.21
C ILE A 83 -7.02 9.03 6.78
N GLU A 84 -7.18 9.99 7.70
CA GLU A 84 -6.89 11.41 7.47
C GLU A 84 -5.40 11.67 7.20
N LYS A 85 -4.50 11.14 8.05
CA LYS A 85 -3.04 11.30 7.88
C LYS A 85 -2.52 10.66 6.60
N MET A 86 -3.11 9.53 6.20
CA MET A 86 -2.77 8.84 4.95
C MET A 86 -3.44 9.48 3.72
N ASN A 87 -4.30 10.49 3.92
CA ASN A 87 -5.04 11.20 2.86
C ASN A 87 -5.81 10.23 1.95
N ILE A 88 -6.47 9.24 2.58
CA ILE A 88 -7.27 8.24 1.89
C ILE A 88 -8.68 8.80 1.65
N ASN A 89 -9.22 8.60 0.45
CA ASN A 89 -10.57 9.04 0.12
C ASN A 89 -11.62 8.30 0.97
N GLN A 90 -12.62 9.03 1.44
CA GLN A 90 -13.69 8.51 2.29
C GLN A 90 -15.01 9.20 1.91
N GLU A 91 -16.12 8.45 1.93
CA GLU A 91 -17.46 9.01 1.63
C GLU A 91 -18.04 9.77 2.82
N ALA A 92 -17.93 9.19 4.03
CA ALA A 92 -18.43 9.78 5.27
C ALA A 92 -17.39 9.63 6.38
N LYS A 93 -17.23 10.68 7.19
CA LYS A 93 -16.33 10.64 8.35
C LYS A 93 -16.77 9.55 9.32
N ASP A 94 -15.81 8.91 9.98
CA ASP A 94 -16.01 7.87 10.99
C ASP A 94 -16.67 6.58 10.48
N SER A 95 -16.86 6.43 9.16
CA SER A 95 -17.45 5.24 8.57
C SER A 95 -16.43 4.16 8.22
N GLY A 96 -15.14 4.38 8.50
CA GLY A 96 -14.05 3.48 8.08
C GLY A 96 -13.71 3.61 6.58
N TYR A 97 -13.12 2.56 6.01
CA TYR A 97 -12.70 2.54 4.60
C TYR A 97 -13.88 2.22 3.67
N PRO A 98 -14.18 3.03 2.64
CA PRO A 98 -15.36 2.83 1.77
C PRO A 98 -15.31 1.58 0.87
N ALA A 99 -14.12 0.99 0.65
CA ALA A 99 -13.95 -0.16 -0.23
C ALA A 99 -12.79 -1.09 0.19
N ALA A 100 -12.89 -2.36 -0.21
CA ALA A 100 -11.87 -3.39 0.03
C ALA A 100 -11.31 -4.03 -1.26
N GLY A 101 -11.87 -3.67 -2.41
CA GLY A 101 -11.54 -4.22 -3.72
C GLY A 101 -10.16 -3.80 -4.19
N THR A 102 -9.95 -2.48 -4.37
CA THR A 102 -8.64 -1.93 -4.71
C THR A 102 -7.64 -2.34 -3.66
N ARG A 103 -6.54 -3.00 -4.04
CA ARG A 103 -5.53 -3.40 -3.06
C ARG A 103 -4.64 -2.20 -2.70
N ASN A 104 -4.05 -2.24 -1.50
CA ASN A 104 -3.09 -1.21 -1.06
C ASN A 104 -2.02 -1.01 -2.12
N ILE A 105 -1.74 0.23 -2.53
CA ILE A 105 -0.69 0.51 -3.52
C ILE A 105 0.68 0.32 -2.89
N CYS A 106 1.50 -0.52 -3.52
CA CYS A 106 2.81 -0.88 -3.01
C CYS A 106 3.91 -0.03 -3.67
N ALA A 107 4.98 0.25 -2.93
CA ALA A 107 6.14 0.93 -3.46
C ALA A 107 7.43 0.42 -2.82
N CYS A 108 8.54 0.41 -3.57
CA CYS A 108 9.84 0.35 -2.90
C CYS A 108 10.12 1.67 -2.15
N ILE A 109 11.20 1.72 -1.36
CA ILE A 109 11.57 2.94 -0.61
C ILE A 109 11.85 4.16 -1.51
N GLY A 110 12.15 3.93 -2.80
CA GLY A 110 12.36 4.98 -3.78
C GLY A 110 13.59 5.84 -3.51
N ASN A 111 13.64 7.01 -4.15
CA ASN A 111 14.76 7.95 -4.02
C ASN A 111 14.76 8.72 -2.68
N LYS A 112 13.85 8.39 -1.74
CA LYS A 112 13.97 8.83 -0.34
C LYS A 112 15.25 8.30 0.31
N VAL A 113 15.69 7.11 -0.09
CA VAL A 113 16.88 6.45 0.47
C VAL A 113 17.71 5.75 -0.60
N CYS A 114 17.08 5.10 -1.59
CA CYS A 114 17.81 4.26 -2.53
C CYS A 114 18.52 5.10 -3.62
N PRO A 115 19.86 5.01 -3.75
CA PRO A 115 20.61 5.79 -4.74
C PRO A 115 20.34 5.34 -6.19
N LYS A 116 19.76 4.15 -6.39
CA LYS A 116 19.41 3.64 -7.72
C LYS A 116 18.04 4.12 -8.20
N ALA A 117 17.20 4.61 -7.30
CA ALA A 117 15.84 4.97 -7.64
C ALA A 117 15.78 6.28 -8.43
N GLN A 118 14.99 6.27 -9.50
CA GLN A 118 14.85 7.38 -10.44
C GLN A 118 13.75 8.37 -10.05
N TYR A 119 12.89 8.02 -9.08
CA TYR A 119 11.81 8.88 -8.60
C TYR A 119 11.37 8.51 -7.18
N ASN A 120 10.56 9.39 -6.58
CA ASN A 120 9.97 9.20 -5.26
C ASN A 120 8.73 8.31 -5.36
N THR A 121 8.94 7.00 -5.22
CA THR A 121 7.90 5.98 -5.34
C THR A 121 6.85 6.07 -4.23
N THR A 122 7.23 6.42 -3.00
CA THR A 122 6.29 6.53 -1.88
C THR A 122 5.31 7.68 -2.07
N GLU A 123 5.79 8.88 -2.44
CA GLU A 123 4.89 10.02 -2.69
C GLU A 123 4.02 9.78 -3.93
N PHE A 124 4.59 9.14 -4.96
CA PHE A 124 3.82 8.74 -6.13
C PHE A 124 2.72 7.72 -5.79
N ALA A 125 3.01 6.75 -4.91
CA ALA A 125 2.02 5.79 -4.43
C ALA A 125 0.86 6.46 -3.70
N LYS A 126 1.13 7.43 -2.81
CA LYS A 126 0.10 8.22 -2.12
C LYS A 126 -0.77 9.02 -3.10
N LYS A 127 -0.15 9.66 -4.09
CA LYS A 127 -0.87 10.40 -5.14
C LYS A 127 -1.81 9.46 -5.93
N MET A 128 -1.31 8.29 -6.32
CA MET A 128 -2.09 7.32 -7.09
C MET A 128 -3.17 6.65 -6.25
N GLU A 129 -2.96 6.45 -4.96
CA GLU A 129 -3.97 5.94 -4.05
C GLU A 129 -5.18 6.87 -4.05
N LYS A 130 -4.94 8.18 -3.91
CA LYS A 130 -5.99 9.21 -3.97
C LYS A 130 -6.71 9.27 -5.32
N ALA A 131 -6.04 8.89 -6.41
CA ALA A 131 -6.64 8.89 -7.75
C ALA A 131 -7.48 7.64 -8.03
N VAL A 132 -7.14 6.50 -7.43
CA VAL A 132 -7.74 5.19 -7.77
C VAL A 132 -8.74 4.74 -6.72
N PHE A 133 -8.48 4.99 -5.44
CA PHE A 133 -9.36 4.60 -4.35
C PHE A 133 -10.47 5.66 -4.16
N PRO A 134 -11.74 5.28 -3.90
CA PRO A 134 -12.23 3.93 -3.70
C PRO A 134 -12.77 3.25 -4.97
N ASN A 135 -12.50 1.96 -5.12
CA ASN A 135 -13.21 1.11 -6.08
C ASN A 135 -13.28 -0.36 -5.60
N ASP A 136 -14.25 -1.10 -6.13
CA ASP A 136 -14.48 -2.51 -5.79
C ASP A 136 -13.69 -3.49 -6.67
N LEU A 137 -12.90 -3.00 -7.63
CA LEU A 137 -12.12 -3.85 -8.52
C LEU A 137 -10.95 -4.48 -7.78
N HIS A 138 -10.79 -5.80 -7.95
CA HIS A 138 -9.65 -6.53 -7.40
C HIS A 138 -8.37 -6.27 -8.21
N PHE A 139 -7.84 -5.05 -8.07
CA PHE A 139 -6.73 -4.53 -8.87
C PHE A 139 -5.51 -4.21 -8.00
N LYS A 140 -4.34 -4.59 -8.47
CA LYS A 140 -3.05 -4.52 -7.77
C LYS A 140 -2.13 -3.58 -8.52
N ILE A 141 -1.70 -2.53 -7.83
CA ILE A 141 -0.78 -1.53 -8.38
C ILE A 141 0.52 -1.54 -7.56
N ALA A 142 1.67 -1.42 -8.23
CA ALA A 142 2.95 -1.24 -7.56
C ALA A 142 3.98 -0.40 -8.33
N PHE A 143 4.82 0.30 -7.59
CA PHE A 143 5.79 1.24 -8.14
C PHE A 143 7.21 0.95 -7.64
N THR A 144 8.12 0.68 -8.57
CA THR A 144 9.56 0.54 -8.26
C THR A 144 10.35 1.68 -8.89
N GLY A 145 11.31 2.20 -8.13
CA GLY A 145 12.14 3.32 -8.56
C GLY A 145 13.22 2.94 -9.57
N CYS A 146 13.52 1.65 -9.75
CA CYS A 146 14.62 1.19 -10.59
C CYS A 146 14.36 -0.23 -11.15
N PRO A 147 15.16 -0.67 -12.15
CA PRO A 147 15.00 -1.98 -12.80
C PRO A 147 15.19 -3.19 -11.88
N ASN A 148 15.80 -3.03 -10.70
CA ASN A 148 15.98 -4.14 -9.73
C ASN A 148 14.64 -4.72 -9.24
N ASP A 149 13.55 -3.96 -9.41
CA ASP A 149 12.19 -4.39 -9.14
C ASP A 149 11.98 -5.00 -7.73
N CYS A 150 12.41 -4.28 -6.70
CA CYS A 150 12.34 -4.75 -5.31
C CYS A 150 10.89 -5.00 -4.84
N ILE A 151 9.90 -4.29 -5.40
CA ILE A 151 8.48 -4.46 -5.05
C ILE A 151 7.76 -5.49 -5.95
N LYS A 152 8.47 -6.07 -6.93
CA LYS A 152 7.89 -6.97 -7.93
C LYS A 152 6.72 -6.31 -8.69
N ALA A 153 6.93 -5.10 -9.19
CA ALA A 153 5.98 -4.37 -10.01
C ALA A 153 5.56 -5.17 -11.25
N ARG A 154 6.43 -6.05 -11.77
CA ARG A 154 6.09 -6.94 -12.90
C ARG A 154 5.03 -8.01 -12.59
N THR A 155 4.78 -8.32 -11.31
CA THR A 155 3.75 -9.31 -10.90
C THR A 155 2.42 -8.67 -10.52
N HIS A 156 2.32 -7.34 -10.66
CA HIS A 156 1.11 -6.57 -10.37
C HIS A 156 0.29 -6.36 -11.65
N ASP A 157 -1.00 -6.07 -11.48
CA ASP A 157 -1.91 -5.85 -12.61
C ASP A 157 -1.52 -4.55 -13.37
N PHE A 158 -0.98 -3.57 -12.64
CA PHE A 158 -0.34 -2.38 -13.19
C PHE A 158 0.91 -2.02 -12.38
N GLY A 159 1.99 -1.64 -13.06
CA GLY A 159 3.19 -1.20 -12.38
C GLY A 159 4.05 -0.24 -13.17
N ILE A 160 4.78 0.60 -12.45
CA ILE A 160 5.74 1.56 -13.05
C ILE A 160 7.14 1.23 -12.53
N ILE A 161 8.06 1.07 -13.47
CA ILE A 161 9.48 0.85 -13.22
C ILE A 161 10.24 2.10 -13.63
N GLY A 162 10.98 2.69 -12.68
CA GLY A 162 11.84 3.83 -12.95
C GLY A 162 13.01 3.42 -13.82
N MET A 163 13.20 4.13 -14.92
CA MET A 163 14.27 3.91 -15.88
C MET A 163 14.99 5.23 -16.14
N THR A 164 16.30 5.15 -16.37
CA THR A 164 17.06 6.29 -16.90
C THR A 164 17.16 6.13 -18.41
N LEU A 165 16.84 7.18 -19.17
CA LEU A 165 17.17 7.24 -20.59
C LEU A 165 18.59 7.79 -20.72
N PRO A 166 19.59 6.98 -21.14
CA PRO A 166 20.92 7.49 -21.40
C PRO A 166 20.88 8.41 -22.62
N LEU A 167 21.34 9.65 -22.45
CA LEU A 167 21.51 10.60 -23.57
C LEU A 167 22.96 10.59 -24.03
N TYR A 168 23.17 10.42 -25.33
CA TYR A 168 24.48 10.49 -25.95
C TYR A 168 24.83 11.94 -26.28
N ASP A 169 25.90 12.45 -25.66
CA ASP A 169 26.47 13.75 -25.99
C ASP A 169 27.70 13.55 -26.88
N LYS A 170 27.54 13.86 -28.17
CA LYS A 170 28.59 13.70 -29.19
C LYS A 170 29.81 14.57 -28.89
N ASN A 171 29.62 15.78 -28.35
CA ASN A 171 30.71 16.73 -28.12
C ASN A 171 31.58 16.34 -26.92
N ARG A 172 31.01 15.58 -25.98
CA ARG A 172 31.74 15.04 -24.82
C ARG A 172 32.27 13.62 -25.03
N CYS A 173 31.98 13.01 -26.17
CA CYS A 173 32.36 11.65 -26.47
C CYS A 173 33.85 11.55 -26.85
N VAL A 174 34.60 10.76 -26.09
CA VAL A 174 36.00 10.41 -26.39
C VAL A 174 36.15 9.00 -26.98
N SER A 175 35.05 8.39 -27.44
CA SER A 175 35.02 7.07 -28.09
C SER A 175 35.64 5.93 -27.27
N CYS A 176 35.59 6.01 -25.94
CA CYS A 176 36.18 5.00 -25.04
C CYS A 176 35.38 3.67 -24.96
N GLY A 177 34.15 3.63 -25.49
CA GLY A 177 33.28 2.45 -25.48
C GLY A 177 32.71 2.05 -24.12
N ALA A 178 32.95 2.82 -23.06
CA ALA A 178 32.49 2.48 -21.70
C ALA A 178 30.96 2.38 -21.58
N CYS A 179 30.23 3.26 -22.26
CA CYS A 179 28.76 3.24 -22.30
C CYS A 179 28.21 1.96 -22.94
N VAL A 180 28.81 1.49 -24.05
CA VAL A 180 28.42 0.26 -24.74
C VAL A 180 28.62 -0.95 -23.84
N LYS A 181 29.85 -1.13 -23.31
CA LYS A 181 30.17 -2.24 -22.39
C LYS A 181 29.26 -2.27 -21.17
N LYS A 182 28.92 -1.10 -20.63
CA LYS A 182 28.02 -0.99 -19.48
C LYS A 182 26.57 -1.34 -19.84
N CYS A 183 26.11 -0.92 -21.02
CA CYS A 183 24.78 -1.22 -21.53
C CYS A 183 24.59 -2.73 -21.74
N GLU A 184 25.54 -3.39 -22.41
CA GLU A 184 25.53 -4.84 -22.63
C GLU A 184 25.45 -5.61 -21.30
N LYS A 185 26.31 -5.24 -20.34
CA LYS A 185 26.35 -5.90 -19.02
C LYS A 185 25.06 -5.74 -18.22
N LEU A 186 24.33 -4.64 -18.38
CA LEU A 186 23.13 -4.34 -17.57
C LEU A 186 21.81 -4.69 -18.27
N SER A 187 21.83 -4.94 -19.59
CA SER A 187 20.65 -5.24 -20.39
C SER A 187 20.36 -6.74 -20.50
N THR A 188 21.32 -7.59 -20.13
CA THR A 188 21.17 -9.05 -19.92
C THR A 188 20.79 -9.36 -18.48
#